data_AF-A0ABD6HNY0-F1
#
_entry.id   AF-A0ABD6HNY0-F1
#
_cell.length_a   1.000
_cell.length_b   1.000
_cell.length_c   1.000
_cell.angle_alpha   90.00
_cell.angle_beta   90.00
_cell.angle_gamma   90.00
#
_symmetry.space_group_name_H-M   'P 1'
#
loop_
_entity.id
_entity.type
_entity.pdbx_description
1 polymer ?
#
loop_
_entity_poly.entity_id
_entity_poly.type
_entity_poly.pdbx_seq_one_letter_code
_entity_poly.pdbx_strand_id
1 'polypeptide(L)'
;MSSDNALFMQLEQELQRLVSTAKPSYRRSMARKLSRVIQLDQQKRIRSQKNPDGSAYVARQRKVLRAQLGIRFVWKGEERVLKNWRATRGRGGRMITGHDEERGAVRSFYRKDIERYLSIDRSETRKTSRRDYPMFRRLRSARYLRATATPSAAVVGFQGRAAAIARQHQYGLTGSINELAKVRYPKRELLGLSPHERMTLIDVIYRDLLEGL
;
A
#
# COMPACT_ATOMS: atom_id res chain seq x y z
N MET A 1 -11.75 -5.14 -41.43
CA MET A 1 -11.36 -4.20 -40.35
C MET A 1 -11.65 -2.72 -40.67
N SER A 2 -12.41 -2.39 -41.72
CA SER A 2 -12.70 -0.99 -42.13
C SER A 2 -14.08 -0.48 -41.65
N SER A 3 -15.09 -1.35 -41.59
CA SER A 3 -16.46 -1.02 -41.18
C SER A 3 -16.62 -0.65 -39.71
N ASP A 4 -15.98 -1.39 -38.81
CA ASP A 4 -16.10 -1.19 -37.35
C ASP A 4 -15.52 0.16 -36.92
N ASN A 5 -14.45 0.58 -37.60
CA ASN A 5 -13.82 1.86 -37.34
C ASN A 5 -14.70 3.03 -37.81
N ALA A 6 -15.39 2.88 -38.95
CA ALA A 6 -16.34 3.88 -39.44
C ALA A 6 -17.54 4.04 -38.50
N LEU A 7 -18.11 2.93 -38.00
CA LEU A 7 -19.21 2.95 -37.04
C LEU A 7 -18.81 3.61 -35.72
N PHE A 8 -17.60 3.33 -35.23
CA PHE A 8 -17.08 3.96 -34.02
C PHE A 8 -16.90 5.47 -34.18
N MET A 9 -16.35 5.92 -35.32
CA MET A 9 -16.20 7.35 -35.60
C MET A 9 -17.55 8.07 -35.71
N GLN A 10 -18.56 7.42 -36.31
CA GLN A 10 -19.91 7.97 -36.39
C GLN A 10 -20.55 8.09 -34.99
N LEU A 11 -20.41 7.07 -34.15
CA LEU A 11 -20.86 7.11 -32.76
C LEU A 11 -20.16 8.24 -31.99
N GLU A 12 -18.84 8.39 -32.15
CA GLU A 12 -18.08 9.45 -31.49
C GLU A 12 -18.54 10.85 -31.92
N GLN A 13 -18.82 11.06 -33.22
CA GLN A 13 -19.38 12.33 -33.72
C GLN A 13 -20.77 12.62 -33.14
N GLU A 14 -21.66 11.64 -33.10
CA GLU A 14 -23.01 11.82 -32.54
C GLU A 14 -22.96 12.09 -31.03
N LEU A 15 -22.10 11.39 -30.28
CA LEU A 15 -21.89 11.67 -28.86
C LEU A 15 -21.30 13.06 -28.62
N GLN A 16 -20.34 13.51 -29.44
CA GLN A 16 -19.80 14.87 -29.36
C GLN A 16 -20.89 15.91 -29.61
N ARG A 17 -21.76 15.67 -30.60
CA ARG A 17 -22.90 16.54 -30.89
C ARG A 17 -23.85 16.62 -29.69
N LEU A 18 -24.25 15.49 -29.11
CA LEU A 18 -25.09 15.44 -27.91
C LEU A 18 -24.45 16.16 -26.72
N VAL A 19 -23.14 15.99 -26.52
CA VAL A 19 -22.40 16.69 -25.44
C VAL A 19 -22.28 18.19 -25.72
N SER A 20 -22.24 18.62 -26.99
CA SER A 20 -22.17 20.04 -27.38
C SER A 20 -23.50 20.77 -27.14
N THR A 21 -24.62 20.10 -27.39
CA THR A 21 -25.97 20.65 -27.16
C THR A 21 -26.37 20.60 -25.69
N ALA A 22 -25.78 19.70 -24.90
CA ALA A 22 -26.03 19.58 -23.47
C ALA A 22 -25.60 20.84 -22.69
N LYS A 23 -26.52 21.36 -21.87
CA LYS A 23 -26.26 22.50 -20.98
C LYS A 23 -25.07 22.20 -20.03
N PRO A 24 -24.19 23.18 -19.73
CA PRO A 24 -23.07 22.98 -18.80
C PRO A 24 -23.47 22.45 -17.42
N SER A 25 -24.67 22.81 -16.93
CA SER A 25 -25.23 22.32 -15.67
C SER A 25 -25.53 20.83 -15.70
N TYR A 26 -26.18 20.34 -16.77
CA TYR A 26 -26.47 18.93 -16.98
C TYR A 26 -25.16 18.12 -17.08
N ARG A 27 -24.21 18.57 -17.91
CA ARG A 27 -22.91 17.90 -18.05
C ARG A 27 -22.17 17.79 -16.71
N ARG A 28 -22.19 18.86 -15.91
CA ARG A 28 -21.58 18.84 -14.57
C ARG A 28 -22.33 17.88 -13.64
N SER A 29 -23.66 17.78 -13.73
CA SER A 29 -24.46 16.83 -12.95
C SER A 29 -24.11 15.39 -13.30
N MET A 30 -24.14 15.04 -14.58
CA MET A 30 -23.72 13.73 -15.10
C MET A 30 -22.28 13.41 -14.65
N ALA A 31 -21.34 14.34 -14.84
CA ALA A 31 -19.94 14.13 -14.44
C ALA A 31 -19.80 13.88 -12.92
N ARG A 32 -20.61 14.53 -12.07
CA ARG A 32 -20.64 14.22 -10.62
C ARG A 32 -21.12 12.79 -10.38
N LYS A 33 -22.23 12.39 -11.01
CA LYS A 33 -22.79 11.03 -10.91
C LYS A 33 -21.73 9.98 -11.30
N LEU A 34 -21.11 10.16 -12.47
CA LEU A 34 -20.05 9.27 -12.96
C LEU A 34 -18.84 9.24 -12.02
N SER A 35 -18.34 10.41 -11.59
CA SER A 35 -17.19 10.47 -10.66
C SER A 35 -17.46 9.72 -9.36
N ARG A 36 -18.71 9.74 -8.87
CA ARG A 36 -19.12 9.02 -7.66
C ARG A 36 -19.16 7.52 -7.89
N VAL A 37 -19.75 7.06 -9.00
CA VAL A 37 -19.79 5.64 -9.39
C VAL A 37 -18.36 5.10 -9.53
N ILE A 38 -17.51 5.78 -10.31
CA ILE A 38 -16.10 5.42 -10.47
C ILE A 38 -15.42 5.31 -9.11
N GLN A 39 -15.54 6.32 -8.24
CA GLN A 39 -14.90 6.32 -6.93
C GLN A 39 -15.33 5.13 -6.05
N LEU A 40 -16.62 4.76 -6.07
CA LEU A 40 -17.16 3.63 -5.31
C LEU A 40 -16.65 2.29 -5.86
N ASP A 41 -16.60 2.15 -7.17
CA ASP A 41 -16.09 0.95 -7.83
C ASP A 41 -14.60 0.75 -7.58
N GLN A 42 -13.80 1.80 -7.77
CA GLN A 42 -12.37 1.78 -7.41
C GLN A 42 -12.19 1.43 -5.92
N GLN A 43 -13.03 1.98 -5.03
CA GLN A 43 -13.02 1.65 -3.60
C GLN A 43 -13.29 0.17 -3.33
N LYS A 44 -14.29 -0.40 -4.00
CA LYS A 44 -14.69 -1.80 -3.88
C LYS A 44 -13.59 -2.71 -4.42
N ARG A 45 -13.04 -2.42 -5.60
CA ARG A 45 -11.97 -3.19 -6.21
C ARG A 45 -10.67 -3.17 -5.40
N ILE A 46 -10.26 -2.00 -4.89
CA ILE A 46 -9.09 -1.88 -4.00
C ILE A 46 -9.35 -2.63 -2.68
N ARG A 47 -10.59 -2.59 -2.13
CA ARG A 47 -10.96 -3.38 -0.94
C ARG A 47 -10.76 -4.88 -1.19
N SER A 48 -11.15 -5.35 -2.36
CA SER A 48 -10.99 -6.75 -2.81
C SER A 48 -9.57 -7.10 -3.22
N GLN A 49 -8.63 -6.15 -3.18
CA GLN A 49 -7.21 -6.35 -3.53
C GLN A 49 -7.00 -6.86 -4.97
N LYS A 50 -7.76 -6.31 -5.94
CA LYS A 50 -7.67 -6.70 -7.36
C LYS A 50 -7.22 -5.54 -8.25
N ASN A 51 -6.47 -5.85 -9.31
CA ASN A 51 -6.19 -4.96 -10.42
C ASN A 51 -7.43 -4.80 -11.33
N PRO A 52 -7.48 -3.80 -12.23
CA PRO A 52 -8.58 -3.61 -13.18
C PRO A 52 -8.79 -4.79 -14.15
N ASP A 53 -7.75 -5.56 -14.44
CA ASP A 53 -7.83 -6.81 -15.23
C ASP A 53 -8.44 -7.99 -14.44
N GLY A 54 -8.72 -7.81 -13.15
CA GLY A 54 -9.26 -8.83 -12.26
C GLY A 54 -8.21 -9.65 -11.50
N SER A 55 -6.92 -9.53 -11.86
CA SER A 55 -5.82 -10.23 -11.18
C SER A 55 -5.66 -9.74 -9.74
N ALA A 56 -5.22 -10.63 -8.84
CA ALA A 56 -4.98 -10.26 -7.45
C ALA A 56 -3.71 -9.40 -7.31
N TYR A 57 -3.72 -8.46 -6.36
CA TYR A 57 -2.52 -7.71 -6.01
C TYR A 57 -1.42 -8.64 -5.49
N VAL A 58 -0.18 -8.38 -5.92
CA VAL A 58 1.00 -9.04 -5.37
C VAL A 58 1.02 -8.86 -3.85
N ALA A 59 1.16 -9.95 -3.10
CA ALA A 59 1.15 -9.91 -1.64
C ALA A 59 2.29 -9.03 -1.07
N ARG A 60 2.12 -8.56 0.17
CA ARG A 60 3.21 -7.85 0.87
C ARG A 60 4.33 -8.82 1.18
N GLN A 61 5.58 -8.38 1.01
CA GLN A 61 6.72 -9.12 1.54
C GLN A 61 6.61 -9.23 3.06
N ARG A 62 6.81 -10.45 3.58
CA ARG A 62 6.77 -10.71 5.03
C ARG A 62 8.05 -10.19 5.66
N LYS A 63 7.93 -9.50 6.78
CA LYS A 63 9.11 -9.11 7.57
C LYS A 63 9.55 -10.33 8.37
N VAL A 64 10.74 -10.83 8.06
CA VAL A 64 11.42 -11.83 8.87
C VAL A 64 12.12 -11.10 10.01
N LEU A 65 11.57 -11.22 11.22
CA LEU A 65 12.24 -10.77 12.43
C LEU A 65 13.23 -11.86 12.82
N ARG A 66 14.49 -11.47 12.99
CA ARG A 66 15.55 -12.34 13.49
C ARG A 66 15.79 -11.97 14.94
N ALA A 67 15.73 -12.96 15.82
CA ALA A 67 16.04 -12.81 17.23
C ALA A 67 17.09 -13.84 17.62
N GLN A 68 18.13 -13.43 18.33
CA GLN A 68 19.11 -14.38 18.88
C GLN A 68 18.51 -15.01 20.14
N LEU A 69 18.57 -16.34 20.22
CA LEU A 69 17.93 -17.14 21.28
C LEU A 69 18.46 -16.81 22.68
N GLY A 70 19.74 -16.49 22.81
CA GLY A 70 20.28 -15.77 23.96
C GLY A 70 21.69 -16.20 24.36
N ILE A 71 22.30 -15.45 25.28
CA ILE A 71 23.55 -15.81 25.96
C ILE A 71 23.29 -15.89 27.46
N ARG A 72 23.82 -16.95 28.07
CA ARG A 72 23.79 -17.16 29.52
C ARG A 72 25.19 -17.11 30.10
N PHE A 73 25.37 -16.34 31.16
CA PHE A 73 26.67 -16.17 31.81
C PHE A 73 26.50 -15.80 33.27
N VAL A 74 27.54 -15.98 34.07
CA VAL A 74 27.60 -15.58 35.48
C VAL A 74 28.28 -14.22 35.59
N TRP A 75 27.67 -13.30 36.32
CA TRP A 75 28.19 -11.97 36.60
C TRP A 75 27.85 -11.58 38.04
N LYS A 76 28.87 -11.28 38.85
CA LYS A 76 28.74 -11.03 40.30
C LYS A 76 28.02 -12.17 41.02
N GLY A 77 28.35 -13.42 40.68
CA GLY A 77 27.69 -14.61 41.22
C GLY A 77 26.25 -14.87 40.74
N GLU A 78 25.65 -13.99 39.93
CA GLU A 78 24.29 -14.16 39.42
C GLU A 78 24.31 -14.68 37.97
N GLU A 79 23.44 -15.65 37.63
CA GLU A 79 23.20 -16.05 36.24
C GLU A 79 22.40 -14.96 35.51
N ARG A 80 22.90 -14.54 34.35
CA ARG A 80 22.28 -13.55 33.49
C ARG A 80 21.96 -14.15 32.14
N VAL A 81 20.73 -13.93 31.67
CA VAL A 81 20.25 -14.35 30.37
C VAL A 81 19.97 -13.12 29.52
N LEU A 82 20.72 -12.94 28.44
CA LEU A 82 20.49 -11.85 27.48
C LEU A 82 19.94 -12.38 26.16
N LYS A 83 18.79 -11.86 25.72
CA LYS A 83 18.24 -12.06 24.37
C LYS A 83 18.63 -10.93 23.43
N ASN A 84 18.67 -11.22 22.12
CA ASN A 84 18.99 -10.23 21.09
C ASN A 84 20.28 -9.43 21.39
N TRP A 85 21.28 -10.12 21.94
CA TRP A 85 22.50 -9.47 22.39
C TRP A 85 23.42 -9.16 21.20
N ARG A 86 24.34 -8.22 21.41
CA ARG A 86 25.38 -7.89 20.43
C ARG A 86 26.68 -7.55 21.15
N ALA A 87 27.79 -7.76 20.47
CA ALA A 87 29.07 -7.25 20.92
C ALA A 87 29.07 -5.72 20.79
N THR A 88 29.39 -5.01 21.86
CA THR A 88 29.50 -3.55 21.90
C THR A 88 30.84 -3.15 22.50
N ARG A 89 31.15 -1.85 22.50
CA ARG A 89 32.37 -1.31 23.10
C ARG A 89 32.01 -0.08 23.91
N GLY A 90 32.44 -0.06 25.16
CA GLY A 90 32.33 1.09 26.07
C GLY A 90 33.71 1.67 26.34
N ARG A 91 33.77 2.73 27.17
CA ARG A 91 35.05 3.33 27.61
C ARG A 91 35.98 2.28 28.24
N GLY A 92 35.42 1.35 29.01
CA GLY A 92 36.17 0.29 29.69
C GLY A 92 36.49 -0.96 28.85
N GLY A 93 36.23 -0.95 27.53
CA GLY A 93 36.57 -2.06 26.63
C GLY A 93 35.36 -2.78 26.02
N ARG A 94 35.54 -4.07 25.69
CA ARG A 94 34.53 -4.89 25.00
C ARG A 94 33.38 -5.25 25.95
N MET A 95 32.15 -5.06 25.49
CA MET A 95 30.92 -5.31 26.22
C MET A 95 30.01 -6.28 25.46
N ILE A 96 29.03 -6.82 26.17
CA ILE A 96 27.88 -7.52 25.63
C ILE A 96 26.65 -6.73 26.03
N THR A 97 25.88 -6.28 25.05
CA THR A 97 24.63 -5.53 25.29
C THR A 97 23.46 -6.32 24.74
N GLY A 98 22.45 -6.56 25.55
CA GLY A 98 21.24 -7.30 25.16
C GLY A 98 20.09 -7.04 26.10
N HIS A 99 18.92 -7.61 25.79
CA HIS A 99 17.77 -7.54 26.67
C HIS A 99 17.92 -8.59 27.77
N ASP A 100 18.11 -8.13 29.01
CA ASP A 100 18.18 -8.99 30.20
C ASP A 100 16.77 -9.51 30.50
N GLU A 101 16.59 -10.82 30.42
CA GLU A 101 15.27 -11.47 30.58
C GLU A 101 14.74 -11.32 32.01
N GLU A 102 15.62 -11.38 33.01
CA GLU A 102 15.26 -11.27 34.42
C GLU A 102 14.93 -9.82 34.79
N ARG A 103 15.68 -8.86 34.26
CA ARG A 103 15.48 -7.42 34.57
C ARG A 103 14.52 -6.71 33.62
N GLY A 104 14.06 -7.36 32.56
CA GLY A 104 13.10 -6.79 31.61
C GLY A 104 13.61 -5.57 30.85
N ALA A 105 14.93 -5.35 30.77
CA ALA A 105 15.52 -4.13 30.22
C ALA A 105 16.80 -4.41 29.43
N VAL A 106 17.17 -3.49 28.54
CA VAL A 106 18.45 -3.58 27.82
C VAL A 106 19.60 -3.24 28.78
N ARG A 107 20.53 -4.16 28.95
CA ARG A 107 21.69 -4.00 29.82
C ARG A 107 22.98 -4.32 29.08
N SER A 108 24.07 -3.72 29.56
CA SER A 108 25.42 -3.91 29.02
C SER A 108 26.33 -4.44 30.12
N PHE A 109 27.09 -5.48 29.81
CA PHE A 109 28.05 -6.11 30.72
C PHE A 109 29.43 -6.09 30.06
N TYR A 110 30.45 -5.66 30.79
CA TYR A 110 31.82 -5.77 30.29
C TYR A 110 32.24 -7.23 30.26
N ARG A 111 32.86 -7.66 29.15
CA ARG A 111 33.28 -9.06 28.99
C ARG A 111 34.31 -9.49 30.02
N LYS A 112 35.13 -8.56 30.50
CA LYS A 112 36.13 -8.79 31.55
C LYS A 112 35.52 -9.05 32.93
N ASP A 113 34.27 -8.60 33.16
CA ASP A 113 33.57 -8.76 34.44
C ASP A 113 32.67 -10.02 34.42
N ILE A 114 32.62 -10.75 33.29
CA ILE A 114 31.87 -11.99 33.18
C ILE A 114 32.74 -13.12 33.71
N GLU A 115 32.29 -13.76 34.78
CA GLU A 115 33.02 -14.83 35.47
C GLU A 115 33.03 -16.11 34.63
N ARG A 116 31.89 -16.49 34.06
CA ARG A 116 31.76 -17.73 33.28
C ARG A 116 30.64 -17.64 32.26
N TYR A 117 30.89 -18.09 31.03
CA TYR A 117 29.83 -18.31 30.05
C TYR A 117 29.22 -19.70 30.26
N LEU A 118 27.89 -19.77 30.40
CA LEU A 118 27.17 -21.02 30.58
C LEU A 118 26.71 -21.57 29.22
N SER A 119 26.16 -20.71 28.36
CA SER A 119 25.78 -21.09 26.99
C SER A 119 25.76 -19.88 26.08
N ILE A 120 26.29 -20.03 24.86
CA ILE A 120 26.21 -19.01 23.82
C ILE A 120 25.39 -19.58 22.66
N ASP A 121 24.09 -19.26 22.64
CA ASP A 121 23.24 -19.65 21.52
C ASP A 121 23.25 -18.55 20.47
N ARG A 122 23.96 -18.81 19.36
CA ARG A 122 24.00 -17.93 18.18
C ARG A 122 22.91 -18.24 17.18
N SER A 123 22.08 -19.25 17.41
CA SER A 123 21.02 -19.60 16.48
C SER A 123 19.96 -18.49 16.44
N GLU A 124 19.46 -18.24 15.23
CA GLU A 124 18.48 -17.20 14.98
C GLU A 124 17.08 -17.82 14.99
N THR A 125 16.22 -17.38 15.91
CA THR A 125 14.78 -17.62 15.74
C THR A 125 14.27 -16.70 14.64
N ARG A 126 13.66 -17.29 13.60
CA ARG A 126 12.95 -16.54 12.56
C ARG A 126 11.47 -16.45 12.92
N LYS A 127 11.01 -15.25 13.28
CA LYS A 127 9.57 -14.96 13.39
C LYS A 127 9.11 -14.18 12.18
N THR A 128 8.24 -14.77 11.35
CA THR A 128 7.60 -14.03 10.26
C THR A 128 6.43 -13.24 10.81
N SER A 129 6.51 -11.91 10.78
CA SER A 129 5.37 -11.06 11.10
C SER A 129 4.53 -10.81 9.85
N ARG A 130 3.21 -10.95 9.97
CA ARG A 130 2.23 -10.61 8.94
C ARG A 130 1.41 -9.43 9.40
N ARG A 131 1.04 -8.56 8.45
CA ARG A 131 0.07 -7.50 8.67
C ARG A 131 -1.31 -8.05 8.37
N ASP A 132 -2.22 -7.96 9.34
CA ASP A 132 -3.53 -8.62 9.26
C ASP A 132 -4.56 -7.85 8.40
N TYR A 133 -4.29 -6.59 8.09
CA TYR A 133 -5.21 -5.78 7.28
C TYR A 133 -4.85 -5.73 5.79
N PRO A 134 -5.85 -5.56 4.91
CA PRO A 134 -5.65 -5.42 3.47
C PRO A 134 -4.79 -4.18 3.13
N MET A 135 -4.08 -4.23 2.00
CA MET A 135 -3.33 -3.05 1.52
C MET A 135 -4.28 -1.92 1.19
N PHE A 136 -3.79 -0.68 1.28
CA PHE A 136 -4.54 0.50 0.86
C PHE A 136 -5.87 0.71 1.59
N ARG A 137 -6.09 0.06 2.76
CA ARG A 137 -7.33 0.20 3.55
C ARG A 137 -7.71 1.66 3.82
N ARG A 138 -6.73 2.49 4.18
CA ARG A 138 -6.92 3.94 4.37
C ARG A 138 -6.95 4.65 3.02
N LEU A 139 -6.00 4.35 2.14
CA LEU A 139 -5.82 5.03 0.86
C LEU A 139 -7.08 4.95 -0.02
N ARG A 140 -7.83 3.84 0.01
CA ARG A 140 -9.08 3.71 -0.76
C ARG A 140 -10.20 4.64 -0.29
N SER A 141 -10.20 5.13 0.95
CA SER A 141 -11.34 5.90 1.44
C SER A 141 -11.52 7.22 0.69
N ALA A 142 -12.75 7.76 0.69
CA ALA A 142 -13.09 9.02 0.02
C ALA A 142 -12.27 10.23 0.52
N ARG A 143 -11.62 10.12 1.69
CA ARG A 143 -10.67 11.13 2.18
C ARG A 143 -9.45 11.27 1.28
N TYR A 144 -8.99 10.16 0.70
CA TYR A 144 -7.75 10.10 -0.09
C TYR A 144 -8.02 9.86 -1.59
N LEU A 145 -8.96 8.98 -1.94
CA LEU A 145 -9.43 8.81 -3.30
C LEU A 145 -10.53 9.83 -3.57
N ARG A 146 -10.18 10.97 -4.16
CA ARG A 146 -11.09 12.08 -4.41
C ARG A 146 -11.80 11.93 -5.75
N ALA A 147 -13.05 12.33 -5.76
CA ALA A 147 -13.87 12.46 -6.95
C ALA A 147 -14.18 13.94 -7.17
N THR A 148 -13.88 14.45 -8.35
CA THR A 148 -14.12 15.82 -8.76
C THR A 148 -14.78 15.81 -10.13
N ALA A 149 -15.68 16.75 -10.37
CA ALA A 149 -16.42 16.84 -11.62
C ALA A 149 -16.39 18.26 -12.16
N THR A 150 -16.15 18.37 -13.46
CA THR A 150 -16.25 19.58 -14.26
C THR A 150 -17.31 19.37 -15.34
N PRO A 151 -17.77 20.41 -16.05
CA PRO A 151 -18.67 20.24 -17.18
C PRO A 151 -18.09 19.39 -18.33
N SER A 152 -16.77 19.18 -18.38
CA SER A 152 -16.12 18.42 -19.45
C SER A 152 -15.54 17.08 -18.98
N ALA A 153 -15.44 16.83 -17.67
CA ALA A 153 -14.77 15.63 -17.16
C ALA A 153 -15.23 15.21 -15.77
N ALA A 154 -15.34 13.90 -15.58
CA ALA A 154 -15.37 13.24 -14.28
C ALA A 154 -13.95 12.73 -13.95
N VAL A 155 -13.39 13.15 -12.82
CA VAL A 155 -12.02 12.82 -12.43
C VAL A 155 -12.03 12.12 -11.07
N VAL A 156 -11.39 10.96 -11.00
CA VAL A 156 -11.17 10.22 -9.77
C VAL A 156 -9.68 9.94 -9.61
N GLY A 157 -9.12 10.31 -8.47
CA GLY A 157 -7.69 10.16 -8.24
C GLY A 157 -7.25 10.49 -6.83
N PHE A 158 -5.94 10.43 -6.62
CA PHE A 158 -5.30 10.74 -5.35
C PHE A 158 -4.62 12.10 -5.42
N GLN A 159 -4.45 12.77 -4.28
CA GLN A 159 -3.75 14.05 -4.18
C GLN A 159 -2.63 14.03 -3.13
N GLY A 160 -1.65 14.94 -3.26
CA GLY A 160 -0.54 15.09 -2.34
C GLY A 160 0.25 13.79 -2.08
N ARG A 161 0.57 13.52 -0.82
CA ARG A 161 1.34 12.32 -0.43
C ARG A 161 0.63 11.01 -0.75
N ALA A 162 -0.71 11.00 -0.76
CA ALA A 162 -1.48 9.83 -1.19
C ALA A 162 -1.27 9.53 -2.68
N ALA A 163 -1.18 10.58 -3.52
CA ALA A 163 -0.87 10.43 -4.94
C ALA A 163 0.53 9.88 -5.18
N ALA A 164 1.52 10.32 -4.41
CA ALA A 164 2.89 9.81 -4.50
C ALA A 164 2.94 8.29 -4.21
N ILE A 165 2.29 7.85 -3.13
CA ILE A 165 2.21 6.41 -2.77
C ILE A 165 1.44 5.65 -3.86
N ALA A 166 0.29 6.17 -4.29
CA ALA A 166 -0.51 5.52 -5.32
C ALA A 166 0.27 5.35 -6.62
N ARG A 167 1.01 6.39 -7.05
CA ARG A 167 1.86 6.37 -8.26
C ARG A 167 2.95 5.30 -8.18
N GLN A 168 3.62 5.17 -7.03
CA GLN A 168 4.63 4.13 -6.82
C GLN A 168 4.05 2.73 -7.06
N HIS A 169 2.84 2.47 -6.56
CA HIS A 169 2.18 1.19 -6.76
C HIS A 169 1.58 1.04 -8.17
N GLN A 170 0.98 2.10 -8.72
CA GLN A 170 0.34 2.09 -10.04
C GLN A 170 1.31 1.65 -11.14
N TYR A 171 2.55 2.13 -11.08
CA TYR A 171 3.56 1.88 -12.10
C TYR A 171 4.70 0.97 -11.63
N GLY A 172 4.66 0.48 -10.38
CA GLY A 172 5.72 -0.37 -9.82
C GLY A 172 7.08 0.33 -9.70
N LEU A 173 7.06 1.60 -9.26
CA LEU A 173 8.25 2.43 -9.15
C LEU A 173 9.08 2.08 -7.91
N THR A 174 10.31 2.60 -7.88
CA THR A 174 11.14 2.61 -6.67
C THR A 174 10.69 3.70 -5.71
N GLY A 175 10.71 3.39 -4.42
CA GLY A 175 10.49 4.39 -3.38
C GLY A 175 11.33 4.11 -2.14
N SER A 176 11.52 5.15 -1.33
CA SER A 176 12.28 5.08 -0.09
C SER A 176 11.41 4.55 1.05
N ILE A 177 11.93 3.57 1.79
CA ILE A 177 11.32 3.06 3.03
C ILE A 177 11.83 3.88 4.23
N ASN A 178 13.13 4.20 4.21
CA ASN A 178 13.82 5.12 5.11
C ASN A 178 14.95 5.81 4.31
N GLU A 179 15.67 6.74 4.94
CA GLU A 179 16.73 7.53 4.30
C GLU A 179 17.79 6.67 3.60
N LEU A 180 18.03 5.46 4.10
CA LEU A 180 19.11 4.58 3.64
C LEU A 180 18.65 3.45 2.71
N ALA A 181 17.34 3.18 2.60
CA ALA A 181 16.82 2.03 1.85
C ALA A 181 15.75 2.45 0.84
N LYS A 182 16.02 2.11 -0.43
CA LYS A 182 15.06 2.19 -1.54
C LYS A 182 14.67 0.79 -1.98
N VAL A 183 13.39 0.60 -2.28
CA VAL A 183 12.85 -0.68 -2.76
C VAL A 183 11.95 -0.44 -3.95
N ARG A 184 11.99 -1.35 -4.93
CA ARG A 184 11.04 -1.38 -6.04
C ARG A 184 9.72 -1.99 -5.58
N TYR A 185 8.64 -1.25 -5.72
CA TYR A 185 7.31 -1.77 -5.37
C TYR A 185 6.76 -2.62 -6.51
N PRO A 186 6.14 -3.77 -6.22
CA PRO A 186 5.36 -4.48 -7.23
C PRO A 186 4.18 -3.65 -7.72
N LYS A 187 3.90 -3.72 -9.02
CA LYS A 187 2.77 -3.05 -9.67
C LYS A 187 1.45 -3.54 -9.05
N ARG A 188 0.64 -2.59 -8.59
CA ARG A 188 -0.71 -2.77 -8.05
C ARG A 188 -1.53 -1.60 -8.55
N GLU A 189 -2.36 -1.85 -9.56
CA GLU A 189 -3.13 -0.82 -10.25
C GLU A 189 -4.32 -0.41 -9.37
N LEU A 190 -4.15 0.73 -8.71
CA LEU A 190 -5.16 1.31 -7.83
C LEU A 190 -6.21 2.06 -8.65
N LEU A 191 -5.77 2.75 -9.70
CA LEU A 191 -6.63 3.46 -10.65
C LEU A 191 -6.73 2.68 -11.95
N GLY A 192 -7.91 2.71 -12.55
CA GLY A 192 -8.19 2.10 -13.85
C GLY A 192 -9.57 1.47 -13.86
N LEU A 193 -10.20 1.44 -15.02
CA LEU A 193 -11.52 0.85 -15.20
C LEU A 193 -11.38 -0.61 -15.64
N SER A 194 -12.01 -1.51 -14.90
CA SER A 194 -12.21 -2.89 -15.36
C SER A 194 -13.25 -2.95 -16.48
N PRO A 195 -13.32 -4.06 -17.25
CA PRO A 195 -14.38 -4.25 -18.25
C PRO A 195 -15.79 -4.10 -17.66
N HIS A 196 -16.02 -4.64 -16.45
CA HIS A 196 -17.31 -4.54 -15.77
C HIS A 196 -17.63 -3.10 -15.36
N GLU A 197 -16.67 -2.39 -14.77
CA GLU A 197 -16.83 -0.99 -14.38
C GLU A 197 -17.12 -0.10 -15.60
N ARG A 198 -16.46 -0.35 -16.75
CA ARG A 198 -16.78 0.34 -18.01
C ARG A 198 -18.24 0.14 -18.41
N MET A 199 -18.74 -1.09 -18.34
CA MET A 199 -20.13 -1.39 -18.68
C MET A 199 -21.11 -0.70 -17.73
N THR A 200 -20.83 -0.70 -16.43
CA THR A 200 -21.65 0.02 -15.44
C THR A 200 -21.71 1.52 -15.73
N LEU A 201 -20.60 2.13 -16.15
CA LEU A 201 -20.60 3.54 -16.53
C LEU A 201 -21.44 3.81 -17.78
N ILE A 202 -21.35 2.95 -18.79
CA ILE A 202 -22.17 3.07 -20.01
C ILE A 202 -23.66 2.98 -19.66
N ASP A 203 -24.06 2.02 -18.82
CA ASP A 203 -25.44 1.86 -18.35
C ASP A 203 -25.93 3.11 -17.57
N VAL A 204 -25.09 3.67 -16.70
CA VAL A 204 -25.41 4.91 -15.97
C VAL A 204 -25.61 6.08 -16.93
N ILE A 205 -24.75 6.21 -17.95
CA ILE A 205 -24.88 7.26 -18.98
C ILE A 205 -26.18 7.07 -19.76
N TYR A 206 -26.44 5.85 -20.23
CA TYR A 206 -27.62 5.54 -21.04
C TYR A 206 -28.92 5.87 -20.31
N ARG A 207 -29.06 5.42 -19.06
CA ARG A 207 -30.27 5.73 -18.25
C ARG A 207 -30.44 7.22 -18.00
N ASP A 208 -29.36 7.92 -17.67
CA ASP A 208 -29.41 9.35 -17.39
C ASP A 208 -29.70 10.20 -18.63
N LEU A 209 -29.36 9.72 -19.83
CA LEU A 209 -29.76 10.32 -21.11
C LEU A 209 -31.23 10.06 -21.44
N LEU A 210 -31.76 8.86 -21.13
CA LEU A 210 -33.17 8.54 -21.34
C LEU A 210 -34.12 9.27 -20.38
N GLU A 211 -33.68 9.49 -19.13
CA GLU A 211 -34.48 10.14 -18.09
C GLU A 211 -34.30 11.69 -18.08
N GLY A 212 -33.24 12.20 -18.72
CA GLY A 212 -32.77 13.58 -18.60
C GLY A 212 -32.93 14.48 -19.83
N LEU A 213 -33.48 13.96 -20.93
CA LEU A 213 -34.00 14.71 -22.09
C LEU A 213 -35.51 14.87 -21.98
#